data_AF-A0A6A8AAQ9-F1
#
_entry.id   AF-A0A6A8AAQ9-F1
#
_cell.length_a   1.000
_cell.length_b   1.000
_cell.length_c   1.000
_cell.angle_alpha   90.00
_cell.angle_beta   90.00
_cell.angle_gamma   90.00
#
_symmetry.space_group_name_H-M   'P 1'
#
loop_
_entity.id
_entity.type
_entity.pdbx_description
1 polymer ?
#
loop_
_entity_poly.entity_id
_entity_poly.type
_entity_poly.pdbx_seq_one_letter_code
_entity_poly.pdbx_strand_id
1 'polypeptide(L)'
;MYLEETLIRASGPLSMLIGIALATFLFWLEAMHSRRSCWPAFLAIYVFIVTYFIAAARCVQTYLRWRVDSFDLNGNGIFEHTEPFGAYGYLQHHLFADTGRAMAFITASVLAPFFLLFSYVLYRALRFAVGLIAKPQG
;
A
#
# COMPACT_ATOMS: atom_id res chain seq x y z
N MET A 1 -11.72 -18.18 -6.70
CA MET A 1 -12.05 -17.26 -7.81
C MET A 1 -12.73 -15.96 -7.36
N TYR A 2 -14.03 -15.93 -7.03
CA TYR A 2 -14.69 -14.67 -6.60
C TYR A 2 -14.02 -14.01 -5.39
N LEU A 3 -13.60 -14.83 -4.41
CA LEU A 3 -12.89 -14.36 -3.22
C LEU A 3 -11.48 -13.81 -3.54
N GLU A 4 -10.75 -14.42 -4.49
CA GLU A 4 -9.43 -13.94 -4.92
C GLU A 4 -9.52 -12.65 -5.73
N GLU A 5 -10.50 -12.55 -6.62
CA GLU A 5 -10.80 -11.31 -7.36
C GLU A 5 -11.14 -10.17 -6.40
N THR A 6 -11.96 -10.46 -5.39
CA THR A 6 -12.29 -9.48 -4.34
C THR A 6 -11.05 -9.05 -3.56
N LEU A 7 -10.17 -9.99 -3.19
CA LEU A 7 -8.92 -9.71 -2.48
C LEU A 7 -7.95 -8.87 -3.32
N ILE A 8 -7.76 -9.19 -4.60
CA ILE A 8 -6.88 -8.44 -5.51
C ILE A 8 -7.40 -7.02 -5.68
N ARG A 9 -8.71 -6.84 -5.91
CA ARG A 9 -9.32 -5.51 -6.03
C ARG A 9 -9.23 -4.70 -4.74
N ALA A 10 -9.44 -5.34 -3.58
CA ALA A 10 -9.37 -4.68 -2.28
C ALA A 10 -7.92 -4.38 -1.82
N SER A 11 -6.92 -5.08 -2.35
CA SER A 11 -5.52 -4.98 -1.91
C SER A 11 -4.94 -3.56 -2.02
N GLY A 12 -5.25 -2.85 -3.10
CA GLY A 12 -4.82 -1.47 -3.31
C GLY A 12 -5.35 -0.53 -2.23
N PRO A 13 -6.69 -0.37 -2.11
CA PRO A 13 -7.29 0.46 -1.07
C PRO A 13 -6.89 0.06 0.36
N LEU A 14 -6.81 -1.24 0.66
CA LEU A 14 -6.39 -1.72 1.98
C LEU A 14 -4.95 -1.31 2.29
N SER A 15 -4.02 -1.46 1.34
CA SER A 15 -2.63 -1.03 1.53
C SER A 15 -2.52 0.47 1.77
N MET A 16 -3.33 1.29 1.09
CA MET A 16 -3.37 2.73 1.33
C MET A 16 -3.84 3.07 2.74
N LEU A 17 -4.92 2.43 3.21
CA LEU A 17 -5.44 2.65 4.57
C LEU A 17 -4.41 2.25 5.64
N ILE A 18 -3.76 1.09 5.46
CA ILE A 18 -2.71 0.62 6.37
C ILE A 18 -1.52 1.59 6.36
N GLY A 19 -1.08 2.04 5.18
CA GLY A 19 0.00 3.02 5.04
C GLY A 19 -0.31 4.34 5.74
N ILE A 20 -1.52 4.88 5.56
CA ILE A 20 -1.98 6.10 6.25
C ILE A 20 -2.00 5.90 7.77
N ALA A 21 -2.54 4.77 8.25
CA ALA A 21 -2.62 4.47 9.67
C ALA A 21 -1.22 4.37 10.31
N LEU A 22 -0.30 3.65 9.66
CA LEU A 22 1.10 3.53 10.10
C LEU A 22 1.81 4.89 10.12
N ALA A 23 1.70 5.68 9.05
CA ALA A 23 2.31 7.01 9.00
C ALA A 23 1.77 7.93 10.10
N THR A 24 0.46 7.90 10.35
CA THR A 24 -0.19 8.67 11.43
C THR A 24 0.30 8.21 12.80
N PHE A 25 0.45 6.90 13.01
CA PHE A 25 0.99 6.32 14.23
C PHE A 25 2.46 6.71 14.46
N LEU A 26 3.29 6.72 13.42
CA LEU A 26 4.68 7.17 13.50
C LEU A 26 4.77 8.65 13.88
N PHE A 27 3.91 9.51 13.31
CA PHE A 27 3.82 10.92 13.74
C PHE A 27 3.39 11.06 15.21
N TRP A 28 2.52 10.19 15.70
CA TRP A 28 2.10 10.17 17.10
C TRP A 28 3.25 9.77 18.03
N LEU A 29 3.99 8.70 17.70
CA LEU A 29 5.17 8.28 18.44
C LEU A 29 6.25 9.38 18.49
N GLU A 30 6.55 10.01 17.35
CA GLU A 30 7.54 11.09 17.27
C GLU A 30 7.13 12.26 18.17
N ALA A 31 5.85 12.63 18.16
CA ALA A 31 5.33 13.72 18.98
C ALA A 31 5.36 13.44 20.49
N MET A 32 5.41 12.16 20.90
CA MET A 32 5.62 11.79 22.29
C MET A 32 7.08 11.89 22.71
N HIS A 33 8.02 11.69 21.78
CA HIS A 33 9.43 11.52 22.10
C HIS A 33 10.27 12.80 21.97
N SER A 34 9.91 13.74 21.09
CA SER A 34 10.83 14.82 20.70
C SER A 34 10.37 16.24 21.07
N ARG A 35 11.28 17.02 21.69
CA ARG A 35 11.29 18.50 21.74
C ARG A 35 12.24 19.12 20.71
N ARG A 36 12.88 18.32 19.84
CA ARG A 36 13.87 18.75 18.85
C ARG A 36 13.30 18.70 17.42
N SER A 37 14.04 19.31 16.48
CA SER A 37 13.66 19.53 15.08
C SER A 37 12.95 18.34 14.44
N CYS A 38 11.77 18.59 13.87
CA CYS A 38 10.90 17.57 13.26
C CYS A 38 11.40 17.05 11.89
N TRP A 39 12.37 17.73 11.28
CA TRP A 39 12.84 17.44 9.91
C TRP A 39 13.36 16.00 9.68
N PRO A 40 14.27 15.45 10.51
CA PRO A 40 14.76 14.09 10.32
C PRO A 40 13.65 13.04 10.46
N ALA A 41 12.69 13.26 11.36
CA ALA A 41 11.55 12.37 11.52
C ALA A 41 10.62 12.40 10.30
N PHE A 42 10.36 13.59 9.75
CA PHE A 42 9.62 13.75 8.50
C PHE A 42 10.29 13.00 7.34
N LEU A 43 11.61 13.11 7.20
CA LEU A 43 12.36 12.40 6.17
C LEU A 43 12.31 10.88 6.39
N ALA A 44 12.43 10.40 7.62
CA ALA A 44 12.34 8.99 7.94
C ALA A 44 10.94 8.41 7.62
N ILE A 45 9.87 9.12 7.98
CA ILE A 45 8.50 8.74 7.65
C ILE A 45 8.27 8.75 6.13
N TYR A 46 8.82 9.74 5.41
CA TYR A 46 8.77 9.77 3.95
C TYR A 46 9.42 8.53 3.32
N VAL A 47 10.67 8.23 3.69
CA VAL A 47 11.40 7.06 3.18
C VAL A 47 10.65 5.77 3.51
N PHE A 48 10.08 5.67 4.71
CA PHE A 48 9.24 4.54 5.11
C PHE A 48 8.00 4.39 4.20
N ILE A 49 7.25 5.47 3.96
CA ILE A 49 6.04 5.45 3.11
C ILE A 49 6.40 5.00 1.68
N VAL A 50 7.45 5.56 1.09
CA VAL A 50 7.91 5.18 -0.26
C VAL A 50 8.27 3.70 -0.30
N THR A 51 9.07 3.24 0.66
CA THR A 51 9.51 1.84 0.72
C THR A 51 8.34 0.89 0.93
N TYR A 52 7.39 1.25 1.79
CA TYR A 52 6.18 0.48 2.06
C TYR A 52 5.35 0.27 0.80
N PHE A 53 5.06 1.32 0.04
CA PHE A 53 4.26 1.21 -1.18
C PHE A 53 4.96 0.40 -2.27
N ILE A 54 6.27 0.56 -2.42
CA ILE A 54 7.06 -0.27 -3.34
C ILE A 54 6.99 -1.74 -2.92
N ALA A 55 7.21 -2.04 -1.65
CA ALA A 55 7.16 -3.41 -1.13
C ALA A 55 5.77 -4.04 -1.30
N ALA A 56 4.69 -3.29 -1.01
CA ALA A 56 3.32 -3.74 -1.19
C ALA A 56 3.02 -4.09 -2.66
N ALA A 57 3.40 -3.20 -3.60
CA ALA A 57 3.24 -3.44 -5.03
C ALA A 57 4.00 -4.68 -5.52
N ARG A 58 5.24 -4.87 -5.03
CA ARG A 58 6.06 -6.04 -5.35
C ARG A 58 5.46 -7.32 -4.78
N CYS A 59 4.92 -7.29 -3.57
CA CYS A 59 4.28 -8.46 -2.96
C CYS A 59 3.09 -8.95 -3.79
N VAL A 60 2.19 -8.04 -4.20
CA VAL A 60 1.06 -8.36 -5.07
C VAL A 60 1.51 -8.87 -6.44
N GLN A 61 2.56 -8.27 -7.01
CA GLN A 61 3.16 -8.73 -8.27
C GLN A 61 3.72 -10.16 -8.15
N THR A 62 4.45 -10.46 -7.08
CA THR A 62 4.99 -11.80 -6.83
C THR A 62 3.88 -12.83 -6.62
N TYR A 63 2.83 -12.48 -5.86
CA TYR A 63 1.66 -13.35 -5.68
C TYR A 63 0.99 -13.67 -7.01
N LEU A 64 0.75 -12.66 -7.85
CA LEU A 64 0.12 -12.87 -9.16
C LEU A 64 0.98 -13.71 -10.09
N ARG A 65 2.30 -13.51 -10.09
CA ARG A 65 3.24 -14.36 -10.83
C ARG A 65 3.18 -15.80 -10.36
N TRP A 66 3.38 -16.03 -9.06
CA TRP A 66 3.29 -17.37 -8.48
C TRP A 66 1.95 -18.05 -8.77
N ARG A 67 0.84 -17.30 -8.69
CA ARG A 67 -0.49 -17.82 -8.97
C ARG A 67 -0.65 -18.17 -10.44
N VAL A 68 -0.15 -17.34 -11.35
CA VAL A 68 -0.09 -17.64 -12.78
C VAL A 68 0.77 -18.87 -13.01
N ASP A 69 2.02 -18.91 -12.55
CA ASP A 69 2.94 -20.04 -12.71
C ASP A 69 2.38 -21.37 -12.15
N SER A 70 1.56 -21.33 -11.11
CA SER A 70 0.90 -22.54 -10.57
C SER A 70 -0.06 -23.23 -11.53
N PHE A 71 -0.44 -22.55 -12.61
CA PHE A 71 -1.30 -23.07 -13.67
C PHE A 71 -0.54 -23.41 -14.95
N ASP A 72 0.72 -22.99 -15.08
CA ASP A 72 1.60 -23.39 -16.19
C ASP A 72 2.11 -24.80 -15.91
N LEU A 73 1.39 -25.80 -16.44
CA LEU A 73 1.69 -27.21 -16.18
C LEU A 73 2.92 -27.68 -16.96
N ASN A 74 3.27 -26.96 -18.03
CA ASN A 74 4.36 -27.31 -18.93
C ASN A 74 5.65 -26.52 -18.64
N GLY A 75 5.60 -25.50 -17.79
CA GLY A 75 6.74 -24.69 -17.35
C GLY A 75 7.38 -23.88 -18.47
N ASN A 76 6.63 -23.59 -19.54
CA ASN A 76 7.11 -22.89 -20.73
C ASN A 76 6.97 -21.36 -20.61
N GLY A 77 6.35 -20.87 -19.52
CA GLY A 77 6.07 -19.46 -19.27
C GLY A 77 4.98 -18.87 -20.17
N ILE A 78 4.29 -19.70 -20.95
CA ILE A 78 3.30 -19.31 -21.97
C ILE A 78 2.09 -20.23 -21.88
N PHE A 79 0.94 -19.67 -21.53
CA PHE A 79 -0.30 -20.43 -21.45
C PHE A 79 -0.78 -20.89 -22.82
N GLU A 80 -0.96 -22.20 -22.98
CA GLU A 80 -1.47 -22.80 -24.20
C GLU A 80 -2.99 -22.94 -24.14
N HIS A 81 -3.68 -22.81 -25.28
CA HIS A 81 -5.14 -22.98 -25.37
C HIS A 81 -5.64 -24.39 -25.03
N THR A 82 -4.72 -25.33 -24.87
CA THR A 82 -4.93 -26.73 -24.49
C THR A 82 -4.97 -26.94 -22.98
N GLU A 83 -4.53 -25.96 -22.19
CA GLU A 83 -4.59 -26.00 -20.74
C GLU A 83 -6.04 -25.73 -20.27
N PRO A 84 -6.58 -26.56 -19.35
CA PRO A 84 -7.98 -26.49 -19.03
C PRO A 84 -8.31 -25.21 -18.26
N PHE A 85 -9.49 -24.67 -18.53
CA PHE A 85 -10.28 -23.71 -17.73
C PHE A 85 -10.34 -22.25 -18.22
N GLY A 86 -11.55 -21.66 -18.11
CA GLY A 86 -11.99 -20.42 -18.78
C GLY A 86 -11.98 -19.14 -17.93
N ALA A 87 -11.26 -19.11 -16.81
CA ALA A 87 -11.19 -17.95 -15.91
C ALA A 87 -9.85 -17.19 -15.90
N TYR A 88 -8.98 -17.47 -16.86
CA TYR A 88 -7.53 -17.20 -16.80
C TYR A 88 -7.14 -15.88 -17.45
N GLY A 89 -7.95 -15.43 -18.43
CA GLY A 89 -7.78 -14.12 -19.05
C GLY A 89 -7.82 -12.97 -18.03
N TYR A 90 -8.58 -13.11 -16.94
CA TYR A 90 -8.65 -12.11 -15.89
C TYR A 90 -7.30 -11.90 -15.16
N LEU A 91 -6.65 -12.98 -14.72
CA LEU A 91 -5.38 -12.91 -13.97
C LEU A 91 -4.22 -12.42 -14.84
N GLN A 92 -4.12 -12.91 -16.08
CA GLN A 92 -3.13 -12.40 -17.05
C GLN A 92 -3.39 -10.94 -17.40
N HIS A 93 -4.65 -10.57 -17.64
CA HIS A 93 -5.01 -9.17 -17.87
C HIS A 93 -4.58 -8.30 -16.69
N HIS A 94 -4.77 -8.75 -15.44
CA HIS A 94 -4.31 -8.02 -14.27
C HIS A 94 -2.79 -8.02 -14.12
N LEU A 95 -2.08 -9.04 -14.61
CA LEU A 95 -0.61 -9.05 -14.62
C LEU A 95 -0.04 -8.02 -15.60
N PHE A 96 -0.63 -7.92 -16.80
CA PHE A 96 -0.15 -7.07 -17.89
C PHE A 96 -0.70 -5.64 -17.86
N ALA A 97 -1.96 -5.45 -17.46
CA ALA A 97 -2.61 -4.15 -17.45
C ALA A 97 -2.19 -3.26 -16.27
N ASP A 98 -1.47 -3.80 -15.28
CA ASP A 98 -1.16 -3.07 -14.06
C ASP A 98 0.17 -2.32 -14.14
N THR A 99 0.17 -1.30 -15.01
CA THR A 99 1.27 -0.33 -15.17
C THR A 99 1.62 0.37 -13.85
N GLY A 100 0.65 0.50 -12.95
CA GLY A 100 0.82 1.10 -11.62
C GLY A 100 1.76 0.31 -10.72
N ARG A 101 1.68 -1.03 -10.72
CA ARG A 101 2.62 -1.90 -9.99
C ARG A 101 4.00 -1.93 -10.64
N ALA A 102 4.07 -1.93 -11.98
CA ALA A 102 5.34 -1.91 -12.69
C ALA A 102 6.14 -0.62 -12.43
N MET A 103 5.43 0.52 -12.32
CA MET A 103 6.01 1.83 -12.06
C MET A 103 5.92 2.26 -10.59
N ALA A 104 5.70 1.31 -9.66
CA ALA A 104 5.54 1.58 -8.24
C ALA A 104 6.69 2.41 -7.65
N PHE A 105 7.91 2.27 -8.17
CA PHE A 105 9.06 3.06 -7.73
C PHE A 105 8.94 4.55 -8.08
N ILE A 106 8.34 4.90 -9.23
CA ILE A 106 8.11 6.29 -9.64
C ILE A 106 6.84 6.81 -8.94
N THR A 107 5.76 6.04 -9.02
CA THR A 107 4.45 6.48 -8.54
C THR A 107 4.44 6.61 -7.01
N ALA A 108 5.12 5.72 -6.26
CA ALA A 108 5.24 5.85 -4.81
C ALA A 108 5.99 7.11 -4.41
N SER A 109 7.10 7.47 -5.08
CA SER A 109 7.85 8.69 -4.77
C SER A 109 7.07 9.96 -5.10
N VAL A 110 6.28 9.96 -6.17
CA VAL A 110 5.42 11.11 -6.54
C VAL A 110 4.22 11.26 -5.60
N LEU A 111 3.62 10.15 -5.16
CA LEU A 111 2.44 10.17 -4.30
C LEU A 111 2.78 10.29 -2.80
N ALA A 112 3.96 9.86 -2.37
CA ALA A 112 4.37 9.87 -0.97
C ALA A 112 4.28 11.24 -0.29
N PRO A 113 4.61 12.39 -0.92
CA PRO A 113 4.42 13.71 -0.31
C PRO A 113 2.96 13.99 0.05
N PHE A 114 2.02 13.59 -0.81
CA PHE A 114 0.58 13.77 -0.56
C PHE A 114 0.11 12.87 0.58
N PHE A 115 0.53 11.61 0.61
CA PHE A 115 0.22 10.69 1.70
C PHE A 115 0.78 11.19 3.03
N LEU A 116 2.03 11.68 3.02
CA LEU A 116 2.68 12.21 4.20
C LEU A 116 1.97 13.46 4.72
N LEU A 117 1.63 14.40 3.84
CA LEU A 117 0.87 15.59 4.20
C LEU A 117 -0.52 15.22 4.75
N PHE A 118 -1.21 14.30 4.10
CA PHE A 118 -2.53 13.83 4.53
C PHE A 118 -2.46 13.18 5.93
N SER A 119 -1.52 12.26 6.15
CA SER A 119 -1.31 11.62 7.45
C SER A 119 -0.93 12.63 8.53
N TYR A 120 -0.15 13.67 8.19
CA TYR A 120 0.19 14.73 9.13
C TYR A 120 -1.03 15.58 9.52
N VAL A 121 -1.85 15.99 8.53
CA VAL A 121 -3.10 16.74 8.78
C VAL A 121 -4.07 15.89 9.60
N LEU A 122 -4.21 14.61 9.26
CA LEU A 122 -5.05 13.66 10.00
C LEU A 122 -4.58 13.52 11.45
N TYR A 123 -3.28 13.34 11.66
CA TYR A 123 -2.68 13.31 13.01
C TYR A 123 -3.03 14.59 13.80
N ARG A 124 -2.86 15.78 13.19
CA ARG A 124 -3.18 17.06 13.85
C ARG A 124 -4.66 17.17 14.20
N ALA A 125 -5.56 16.74 13.30
CA ALA A 125 -6.99 16.74 13.53
C ALA A 125 -7.39 15.77 14.65
N LEU A 126 -6.83 14.55 14.67
CA LEU A 126 -7.07 13.58 15.74
C LEU A 126 -6.59 14.09 17.10
N ARG A 127 -5.40 14.69 17.15
CA ARG A 127 -4.88 15.31 18.37
C ARG A 127 -5.79 16.43 18.88
N PHE A 128 -6.30 17.26 17.97
CA PHE A 128 -7.24 18.33 18.31
C PHE A 128 -8.56 17.75 18.87
N ALA A 129 -9.14 16.75 18.20
CA ALA A 129 -10.36 16.09 18.66
C ALA A 129 -10.19 15.43 20.04
N VAL A 130 -9.09 14.72 20.27
CA VAL A 130 -8.77 14.12 21.58
C VAL A 130 -8.57 15.22 22.65
N GLY A 131 -7.92 16.33 22.30
CA GLY A 131 -7.76 17.48 23.21
C GLY A 131 -9.07 18.19 23.56
N LEU A 132 -10.05 18.18 22.65
CA LEU A 132 -11.42 18.64 22.94
C LEU A 132 -12.17 17.68 23.87
N ILE A 133 -11.98 16.37 23.71
CA ILE A 133 -12.61 15.34 24.55
C ILE A 133 -11.97 15.29 25.95
N ALA A 134 -10.66 15.57 26.07
CA ALA A 134 -9.93 15.58 27.34
C ALA A 134 -10.14 16.85 28.18
N LYS A 135 -11.08 17.74 27.82
CA LYS A 135 -11.58 18.79 28.71
C LYS A 135 -12.93 18.39 29.33
N PRO A 136 -12.97 17.58 30.40
CA PRO A 136 -14.00 17.72 31.42
C PRO A 136 -13.71 18.97 32.27
N GLN A 137 -14.81 19.54 32.74
CA GLN A 137 -14.99 20.89 33.25
C GLN A 137 -14.35 21.10 34.63
N GLY A 138 -14.26 22.36 35.04
CA GLY A 138 -13.64 22.79 36.30
C GLY A 138 -14.25 22.19 37.56
#